data_AF-A0A382Z531-F1
#
_entry.id   AF-A0A382Z531-F1
#
_cell.length_a   1.000
_cell.length_b   1.000
_cell.length_c   1.000
_cell.angle_alpha   90.00
_cell.angle_beta   90.00
_cell.angle_gamma   90.00
#
_symmetry.space_group_name_H-M   'P 1'
#
loop_
_entity.id
_entity.type
_entity.pdbx_description
1 polymer ?
#
loop_
_entity_poly.entity_id
_entity_poly.type
_entity_poly.pdbx_seq_one_letter_code
_entity_poly.pdbx_strand_id
1 'polypeptide(L)' 'MGQGETFDDLVGLFRRYVRQETVEPLRSLGRYLLFGTAGSLLVGAGTVLLALGALRGLQVWGALDGRWSWVPYLAAALP' A
#
# COMPACT_ATOMS: atom_id res chain seq x y z
N MET A 1 29.55 -18.22 -42.59
CA MET A 1 28.91 -17.50 -41.47
C MET A 1 28.21 -16.30 -42.07
N GLY A 2 26.90 -16.38 -42.23
CA GLY A 2 26.12 -15.36 -42.92
C GLY A 2 25.89 -14.15 -42.03
N GLN A 3 26.04 -12.95 -42.57
CA GLN A 3 25.84 -11.69 -41.85
C GLN A 3 24.44 -11.60 -41.17
N GLY A 4 23.45 -12.32 -41.70
CA GLY A 4 22.12 -12.47 -41.09
C GLY A 4 22.10 -13.29 -39.79
N GLU A 5 22.92 -14.34 -39.67
CA GLU A 5 23.00 -15.12 -38.42
C GLU A 5 23.60 -14.29 -37.28
N THR A 6 24.62 -13.47 -37.58
CA THR A 6 25.22 -12.57 -36.58
C THR A 6 24.23 -11.50 -36.12
N PHE A 7 23.41 -10.97 -37.03
CA PHE A 7 22.40 -9.96 -36.67
C PHE A 7 21.30 -10.57 -35.79
N ASP A 8 20.81 -11.77 -36.12
CA ASP A 8 19.82 -12.48 -35.31
C ASP A 8 20.36 -12.85 -33.92
N ASP A 9 21.63 -13.24 -33.81
CA ASP A 9 22.29 -13.50 -32.53
C ASP A 9 22.40 -12.24 -31.66
N LEU A 10 22.78 -11.10 -32.24
CA LEU A 10 22.87 -9.83 -31.52
C LEU A 10 21.50 -9.34 -31.04
N VAL A 11 20.46 -9.46 -31.88
CA VAL A 11 19.07 -9.14 -31.52
C VAL A 11 18.57 -10.09 -30.42
N GLY A 12 18.91 -11.38 -30.51
CA GLY A 12 18.62 -12.38 -29.49
C GLY A 12 19.25 -12.04 -28.13
N LEU A 13 20.52 -11.63 -28.14
CA LEU A 13 21.26 -11.22 -26.94
C LEU A 13 20.65 -9.95 -26.32
N PHE A 14 20.38 -8.93 -27.13
CA PHE A 14 19.76 -7.68 -26.67
C PHE A 14 18.38 -7.92 -26.05
N ARG A 15 17.54 -8.73 -26.69
CA ARG A 15 16.21 -9.07 -26.18
C ARG A 15 16.29 -9.82 -24.85
N ARG A 16 17.25 -10.74 -24.69
CA ARG A 16 17.50 -11.41 -23.42
C ARG A 16 17.94 -10.42 -22.34
N TYR A 17 18.86 -9.52 -22.67
CA TYR A 17 19.38 -8.51 -21.75
C TYR A 17 18.26 -7.58 -21.26
N VAL A 18 17.48 -7.00 -22.17
CA VAL A 18 16.32 -6.16 -21.81
C VAL A 18 15.35 -6.91 -20.92
N ARG A 19 15.06 -8.19 -21.23
CA ARG A 19 14.18 -9.02 -20.40
C ARG A 19 14.77 -9.28 -19.00
N GLN A 20 16.07 -9.48 -18.93
CA GLN A 20 16.77 -9.77 -17.68
C GLN A 20 16.82 -8.53 -16.79
N GLU A 21 17.19 -7.38 -17.36
CA GLU A 21 17.20 -6.09 -16.66
C GLU A 21 15.81 -5.59 -16.27
N THR A 22 14.72 -5.98 -16.95
CA THR A 22 13.36 -5.48 -16.64
C THR A 22 12.53 -6.40 -15.77
N VAL A 23 12.64 -7.73 -15.93
CA VAL A 23 11.78 -8.67 -15.20
C VAL A 23 12.08 -8.65 -13.70
N GLU A 24 13.36 -8.53 -13.33
CA GLU A 24 13.78 -8.50 -11.93
C GLU A 24 13.27 -7.25 -11.18
N PRO A 25 13.42 -6.02 -11.70
CA PRO A 25 12.84 -4.84 -11.07
C PRO A 25 11.31 -4.84 -11.11
N LEU A 26 10.65 -5.30 -12.19
CA LEU A 26 9.18 -5.40 -12.22
C LEU A 26 8.64 -6.33 -11.13
N ARG A 27 9.30 -7.48 -10.90
CA ARG A 27 8.90 -8.41 -9.84
C ARG A 27 9.10 -7.79 -8.45
N SER A 28 10.18 -7.05 -8.26
CA SER A 28 10.44 -6.30 -7.03
C SER A 28 9.38 -5.23 -6.77
N LEU A 29 9.07 -4.42 -7.79
CA LEU A 29 8.00 -3.40 -7.77
C LEU A 29 6.64 -4.00 -7.47
N GLY A 30 6.26 -5.09 -8.14
CA GLY A 30 4.99 -5.77 -7.89
C GLY A 30 4.86 -6.24 -6.44
N ARG A 31 5.93 -6.79 -5.87
CA ARG A 31 5.97 -7.20 -4.46
C ARG A 31 5.89 -6.00 -3.51
N TYR A 32 6.62 -4.91 -3.80
CA TYR A 32 6.58 -3.69 -3.01
C TYR A 32 5.18 -3.07 -3.00
N LEU A 33 4.53 -2.98 -4.16
CA LEU A 33 3.16 -2.48 -4.28
C LEU A 33 2.15 -3.36 -3.54
N LEU A 34 2.30 -4.69 -3.64
CA LEU A 34 1.43 -5.62 -2.95
C LEU A 34 1.53 -5.44 -1.42
N PHE A 35 2.76 -5.43 -0.88
CA PHE A 35 2.97 -5.24 0.56
C PHE A 35 2.62 -3.83 1.02
N GLY A 36 2.92 -2.80 0.23
CA GLY A 36 2.57 -1.42 0.51
C GLY A 36 1.05 -1.22 0.57
N THR A 37 0.32 -1.78 -0.41
CA THR A 37 -1.14 -1.70 -0.47
C THR A 37 -1.78 -2.49 0.66
N ALA A 38 -1.34 -3.74 0.89
CA ALA A 38 -1.86 -4.56 1.98
C ALA A 38 -1.60 -3.92 3.35
N GLY A 39 -0.39 -3.37 3.55
CA GLY A 39 -0.03 -2.64 4.78
C GLY A 39 -0.85 -1.38 4.96
N SER A 40 -1.03 -0.58 3.90
CA SER A 40 -1.86 0.63 3.94
C SER A 40 -3.32 0.33 4.28
N LEU A 41 -3.89 -0.74 3.70
CA LEU A 41 -5.24 -1.20 4.03
C LEU A 41 -5.34 -1.63 5.49
N LEU A 42 -4.37 -2.40 5.99
CA LEU A 42 -4.38 -2.88 7.37
C LEU A 42 -4.24 -1.72 8.37
N VAL A 43 -3.33 -0.79 8.11
CA VAL A 43 -3.13 0.41 8.94
C VAL A 43 -4.38 1.29 8.89
N GLY A 44 -4.92 1.59 7.71
CA GLY A 44 -6.12 2.40 7.57
C GLY A 44 -7.32 1.78 8.30
N ALA A 45 -7.55 0.48 8.12
CA ALA A 45 -8.60 -0.24 8.84
C ALA A 45 -8.36 -0.21 10.35
N GLY A 46 -7.13 -0.43 10.81
CA GLY A 46 -6.74 -0.37 12.21
C GLY A 46 -7.02 1.01 12.82
N THR A 47 -6.64 2.09 12.14
CA THR A 47 -6.90 3.47 12.58
C THR A 47 -8.39 3.75 12.72
N VAL A 48 -9.21 3.32 11.74
CA VAL A 48 -10.68 3.47 11.82
C VAL A 48 -11.24 2.70 13.01
N LEU A 49 -10.82 1.45 13.21
CA LEU A 49 -11.28 0.64 14.34
C LEU A 49 -10.85 1.24 15.69
N LEU A 50 -9.63 1.80 15.79
CA LEU A 50 -9.17 2.51 16.98
C LEU A 50 -9.98 3.77 17.25
N ALA A 51 -10.27 4.58 16.22
CA ALA A 51 -11.10 5.77 16.35
C ALA A 51 -12.52 5.41 16.83
N LEU A 52 -13.13 4.36 16.26
CA LEU A 52 -14.43 3.85 16.69
C LEU A 52 -14.39 3.29 18.11
N GLY A 53 -13.34 2.55 18.48
CA GLY A 53 -13.15 2.01 19.82
C GLY A 53 -12.98 3.11 20.86
N ALA A 54 -12.18 4.14 20.56
CA ALA A 54 -12.00 5.31 21.41
C ALA A 54 -13.31 6.08 21.58
N LEU A 55 -14.03 6.34 20.49
CA LEU A 55 -15.35 6.96 20.50
C LEU A 55 -16.32 6.17 21.39
N ARG A 56 -16.36 4.84 21.23
CA ARG A 56 -17.23 3.97 22.01
C ARG A 56 -16.86 3.97 23.49
N GLY A 57 -15.57 3.89 23.81
CA GLY A 57 -15.10 3.94 25.20
C GLY A 57 -15.49 5.25 25.88
N LEU A 58 -15.31 6.37 25.17
CA LEU A 58 -15.63 7.70 25.68
C LEU A 58 -17.15 7.91 25.87
N GLN A 59 -17.96 7.34 24.97
CA GLN A 59 -19.43 7.32 25.10
C GLN A 59 -19.92 6.43 26.25
N VAL A 60 -19.29 5.27 26.49
CA VAL A 60 -19.67 4.35 27.59
C VAL A 60 -19.31 4.93 28.96
N TRP A 61 -18.25 5.71 29.06
CA TRP A 61 -17.86 6.37 30.30
C TRP A 61 -18.82 7.49 30.74
N GLY A 62 -19.69 7.99 29.85
CA GLY A 62 -20.67 9.06 30.15
C GLY A 62 -20.04 10.41 30.55
N ALA A 63 -18.71 10.52 30.56
CA ALA A 63 -17.96 11.68 31.03
C ALA A 63 -18.15 12.93 30.14
N LEU A 64 -18.67 12.77 28.92
CA LEU A 64 -18.91 13.84 27.95
C LEU A 64 -20.39 13.98 27.56
N ASP A 65 -21.31 13.40 28.33
CA ASP A 65 -22.74 13.56 28.08
C ASP A 65 -23.22 15.00 28.38
N GLY A 66 -24.10 15.53 27.53
CA GLY A 66 -24.62 16.91 27.63
C GLY A 66 -23.97 17.88 26.62
N ARG A 67 -23.51 19.06 27.08
CA ARG A 67 -22.96 20.13 26.23
C ARG A 67 -21.67 19.72 25.49
N TRP A 68 -21.00 18.64 25.91
CA TRP A 68 -19.69 18.19 25.39
C TRP A 68 -19.79 16.96 24.46
N SER A 69 -20.99 16.56 24.05
CA SER A 69 -21.23 15.39 23.21
C SER A 69 -20.61 15.46 21.81
N TRP A 70 -20.14 16.64 21.37
CA TRP A 70 -19.46 16.87 20.09
C TRP A 70 -17.96 16.55 20.12
N VAL A 71 -17.32 16.55 21.31
CA VAL A 71 -15.88 16.29 21.49
C VAL A 71 -15.45 14.90 21.03
N PRO A 72 -16.19 13.81 21.32
CA PRO A 72 -15.86 12.47 20.82
C PRO A 72 -15.83 12.41 19.29
N TYR A 73 -16.70 13.16 18.61
CA TYR A 73 -16.75 13.20 17.15
C TYR A 73 -15.58 13.97 16.54
N LEU A 74 -15.15 15.07 17.17
CA LEU A 74 -13.94 15.77 16.74
C LEU A 74 -12.67 14.93 16.93
N ALA A 75 -12.59 14.20 18.05
CA ALA A 75 -11.46 13.30 18.30
C ALA A 75 -11.41 12.14 17.28
N ALA A 76 -12.57 11.63 16.85
CA ALA A 76 -12.64 10.61 15.80
C ALA A 76 -12.44 11.18 14.37
N ALA A 77 -12.72 12.47 14.16
CA ALA A 77 -12.54 13.14 12.88
C ALA A 77 -11.11 13.64 12.64
N LEU A 78 -10.29 13.75 13.69
CA LEU A 78 -8.88 14.06 13.57
C LEU A 78 -8.08 12.76 13.39
N PRO A 79 -7.43 12.53 12.23
CA PRO A 79 -6.55 11.38 12.03
C PRO A 79 -5.25 11.49 12.83
#